data_AF-A0AAE0DYU1-F1
#
_entry.id   AF-A0AAE0DYU1-F1
#
_cell.length_a   1.000
_cell.length_b   1.000
_cell.length_c   1.000
_cell.angle_alpha   90.00
_cell.angle_beta   90.00
_cell.angle_gamma   90.00
#
_symmetry.space_group_name_H-M   'P 1'
#
loop_
_entity.id
_entity.type
_entity.pdbx_description
1 polymer ?
#
loop_
_entity_poly.entity_id
_entity_poly.type
_entity_poly.pdbx_seq_one_letter_code
_entity_poly.pdbx_strand_id
1 'polypeptide(L)'
;MKARPELYSIISRLHKRDPMWALGDGIDREIVERMEARLTKDILREAEDYGGAIMVIHETYNGQIFYAWEHVNSDSVQTSLECGAEYLEQYFRLTAFAAYLGSEALDGFCGQGESKMMTFKSWLCQRPKVQAMKWSIRCRPK
;
A
#
# COMPACT_ATOMS: atom_id res chain seq x y z
N MET A 1 -33.21 20.10 -3.19
CA MET A 1 -32.45 18.85 -2.94
C MET A 1 -32.25 18.71 -1.44
N LYS A 2 -32.90 17.75 -0.78
CA LYS A 2 -32.65 17.49 0.66
C LYS A 2 -31.27 16.84 0.77
N ALA A 3 -30.35 17.50 1.46
CA ALA A 3 -29.10 16.89 1.89
C ALA A 3 -29.45 15.62 2.67
N ARG A 4 -28.94 14.47 2.24
CA ARG A 4 -29.03 13.24 3.02
C ARG A 4 -27.92 13.29 4.07
N PRO A 5 -28.24 13.51 5.36
CA PRO A 5 -27.24 13.77 6.40
C PRO A 5 -26.26 12.60 6.60
N GLU A 6 -26.69 11.38 6.25
CA GLU A 6 -25.89 10.14 6.23
C GLU A 6 -24.62 10.27 5.36
N LEU A 7 -24.69 11.00 4.24
CA LEU A 7 -23.66 10.99 3.19
C LEU A 7 -22.37 11.74 3.54
N TYR A 8 -22.40 12.52 4.63
CA TYR A 8 -21.29 13.37 5.04
C TYR A 8 -20.60 12.86 6.29
N SER A 9 -20.86 11.63 6.72
CA SER A 9 -20.43 11.16 8.02
C SER A 9 -18.90 11.03 8.11
N ILE A 10 -18.21 10.47 7.09
CA ILE A 10 -16.74 10.49 6.98
C ILE A 10 -16.21 11.92 6.87
N ILE A 11 -16.68 12.69 5.88
CA ILE A 11 -16.17 14.03 5.58
C ILE A 11 -16.38 15.00 6.75
N SER A 12 -17.53 14.93 7.44
CA SER A 12 -17.82 15.74 8.62
C SER A 12 -16.95 15.36 9.81
N ARG A 13 -16.63 14.08 9.98
CA ARG A 13 -15.68 13.64 11.01
C ARG A 13 -14.26 14.06 10.67
N LEU A 14 -13.87 14.01 9.40
CA LEU A 14 -12.58 14.48 8.92
C LEU A 14 -12.40 15.99 9.19
N HIS A 15 -13.43 16.78 8.88
CA HIS A 15 -13.38 18.23 8.99
C HIS A 15 -13.36 18.74 10.44
N LYS A 16 -13.99 18.02 11.38
CA LYS A 16 -14.13 18.47 12.78
C LYS A 16 -12.94 18.18 13.68
N ARG A 17 -12.06 17.27 13.28
CA ARG A 17 -11.31 16.46 14.24
C ARG A 17 -9.80 16.52 14.03
N ASP A 18 -9.35 17.15 12.94
CA ASP A 18 -8.02 17.68 12.61
C ASP A 18 -8.04 17.92 11.11
N PRO A 19 -8.51 19.08 10.64
CA PRO A 19 -8.70 19.27 9.22
C PRO A 19 -7.34 19.39 8.52
N MET A 20 -7.25 18.86 7.31
CA MET A 20 -6.02 18.90 6.49
C MET A 20 -5.49 20.32 6.28
N TRP A 21 -6.35 21.35 6.35
CA TRP A 21 -5.94 22.77 6.26
C TRP A 21 -5.26 23.31 7.55
N ALA A 22 -5.36 22.61 8.69
CA ALA A 22 -4.66 22.97 9.93
C ALA A 22 -3.16 22.59 9.90
N LEU A 23 -2.72 21.91 8.83
CA LEU A 23 -1.31 21.69 8.49
C LEU A 23 -0.70 23.00 7.94
N GLY A 24 -0.53 24.01 8.80
CA GLY A 24 0.23 25.21 8.44
C GLY A 24 1.70 24.86 8.13
N ASP A 25 2.26 25.47 7.07
CA ASP A 25 3.65 25.56 6.61
C ASP A 25 4.56 24.29 6.61
N GLY A 26 4.06 23.12 6.96
CA GLY A 26 4.83 21.88 6.93
C GLY A 26 3.95 20.64 6.92
N ILE A 27 4.13 19.80 5.90
CA ILE A 27 3.59 18.44 5.89
C ILE A 27 4.48 17.60 6.81
N ASP A 28 4.16 17.58 8.10
CA ASP A 28 4.78 16.66 9.04
C ASP A 28 4.25 15.25 8.78
N ARG A 29 5.17 14.32 8.52
CA ARG A 29 4.88 12.91 8.28
C ARG A 29 4.05 12.29 9.40
N GLU A 30 4.34 12.62 10.66
CA GLU A 30 3.61 12.06 11.81
C GLU A 30 2.14 12.47 11.80
N ILE A 31 1.86 13.69 11.33
CA ILE A 31 0.49 14.19 11.24
C ILE A 31 -0.24 13.49 10.09
N VAL A 32 0.39 13.33 8.93
CA VAL A 32 -0.19 12.60 7.79
C VAL A 32 -0.49 11.15 8.17
N GLU A 33 0.47 10.44 8.76
CA GLU A 33 0.27 9.05 9.19
C GLU A 33 -0.86 8.92 10.22
N ARG A 34 -0.96 9.87 11.16
CA ARG A 34 -2.06 9.93 12.12
C ARG A 34 -3.41 10.19 11.44
N MET A 35 -3.45 11.07 10.44
CA MET A 35 -4.65 11.35 9.65
C MET A 35 -5.08 10.11 8.85
N GLU A 36 -4.15 9.44 8.18
CA GLU A 36 -4.41 8.20 7.42
C GLU A 36 -4.95 7.09 8.35
N ALA A 37 -4.29 6.82 9.48
CA ALA A 37 -4.73 5.78 10.42
C ALA A 37 -6.14 6.01 10.97
N ARG A 38 -6.56 7.27 11.09
CA ARG A 38 -7.91 7.64 11.53
C ARG A 38 -8.92 7.50 10.39
N LEU A 39 -8.57 7.96 9.19
CA LEU A 39 -9.41 7.84 8.01
C LEU A 39 -9.71 6.36 7.71
N THR A 40 -8.69 5.49 7.79
CA THR A 40 -8.87 4.04 7.63
C THR A 40 -9.90 3.49 8.62
N LYS A 41 -9.81 3.84 9.90
CA LYS A 41 -10.79 3.41 10.92
C LYS A 41 -12.19 3.95 10.66
N ASP A 42 -12.30 5.20 10.24
CA ASP A 42 -13.59 5.82 9.97
C ASP A 42 -14.26 5.22 8.73
N ILE A 43 -13.48 4.84 7.70
CA ILE A 43 -13.95 4.12 6.51
C ILE A 43 -14.47 2.74 6.88
N LEU A 44 -13.69 1.96 7.64
CA LEU A 44 -14.08 0.59 8.00
C LEU A 44 -15.33 0.56 8.87
N ARG A 45 -15.44 1.46 9.86
CA ARG A 45 -16.66 1.60 10.66
C ARG A 45 -17.87 1.96 9.80
N GLU A 46 -17.69 2.86 8.83
CA GLU A 46 -18.79 3.21 7.94
C GLU A 46 -19.21 2.05 7.04
N ALA A 47 -18.25 1.29 6.53
CA ALA A 47 -18.54 0.08 5.77
C ALA A 47 -19.35 -0.92 6.61
N GLU A 48 -19.02 -1.11 7.90
CA GLU A 48 -19.82 -1.96 8.81
C GLU A 48 -21.27 -1.49 8.93
N ASP A 49 -21.48 -0.18 9.08
CA ASP A 49 -22.82 0.42 9.19
C ASP A 49 -23.65 0.28 7.90
N TYR A 50 -22.99 0.23 6.73
CA TYR A 50 -23.63 0.20 5.40
C TYR A 50 -23.37 -1.09 4.61
N GLY A 51 -23.35 -2.26 5.29
CA GLY A 51 -23.36 -3.56 4.60
C GLY A 51 -22.09 -3.87 3.81
N GLY A 52 -20.95 -3.38 4.29
CA GLY A 52 -19.63 -3.55 3.68
C GLY A 52 -19.35 -2.61 2.52
N ALA A 53 -20.04 -1.46 2.44
CA ALA A 53 -19.83 -0.47 1.38
C ALA A 53 -19.75 0.96 1.94
N ILE A 54 -18.98 1.82 1.26
CA ILE A 54 -18.97 3.26 1.52
C ILE A 54 -19.43 3.99 0.27
N MET A 55 -19.92 5.22 0.44
CA MET A 55 -20.20 6.07 -0.70
C MET A 55 -18.95 6.86 -1.09
N VAL A 56 -18.51 6.70 -2.34
CA VAL A 56 -17.36 7.38 -2.93
C VAL A 56 -17.82 8.45 -3.90
N ILE A 57 -17.14 9.61 -3.84
CA ILE A 57 -17.35 10.72 -4.77
C ILE A 57 -16.28 10.63 -5.83
N HIS A 58 -16.70 10.54 -7.09
CA HIS A 58 -15.81 10.55 -8.24
C HIS A 58 -15.95 11.86 -8.98
N GLU A 59 -14.81 12.41 -9.38
CA GLU A 59 -14.71 13.51 -10.32
C GLU A 59 -14.09 12.99 -11.61
N THR A 60 -14.81 13.15 -12.71
CA THR A 60 -14.31 12.80 -14.04
C THR A 60 -13.41 13.91 -14.59
N TYR A 61 -12.62 13.60 -15.62
CA TYR A 61 -11.70 14.55 -16.26
C TYR A 61 -12.37 15.81 -16.82
N ASN A 62 -13.68 15.78 -17.06
CA ASN A 62 -14.46 16.91 -17.56
C ASN A 62 -15.11 17.74 -16.42
N GLY A 63 -14.81 17.41 -15.16
CA GLY A 63 -15.35 18.07 -13.97
C GLY A 63 -16.73 17.60 -13.53
N GLN A 64 -17.31 16.54 -14.13
CA GLN A 64 -18.57 15.97 -13.66
C GLN A 64 -18.34 15.14 -12.39
N ILE A 65 -19.15 15.43 -11.36
CA ILE A 65 -19.15 14.74 -10.07
C ILE A 65 -20.28 13.71 -10.03
N PHE A 66 -19.97 12.47 -9.64
CA PHE A 66 -20.96 11.43 -9.37
C PHE A 66 -20.64 10.65 -8.09
N TYR A 67 -21.64 9.92 -7.59
CA TYR A 67 -21.57 9.16 -6.35
C TYR A 67 -21.76 7.68 -6.65
N ALA A 68 -20.92 6.81 -6.09
CA ALA A 68 -21.04 5.37 -6.21
C ALA A 68 -20.92 4.71 -4.82
N TRP A 69 -21.70 3.65 -4.59
CA TRP A 69 -21.47 2.78 -3.43
C TRP A 69 -20.41 1.76 -3.82
N GLU A 70 -19.27 1.79 -3.15
CA GLU A 70 -18.16 0.88 -3.38
C GLU A 70 -18.00 -0.04 -2.19
N HIS A 71 -17.83 -1.34 -2.48
CA HIS A 71 -17.55 -2.31 -1.45
C HIS A 71 -16.13 -2.15 -0.94
N VAL A 72 -16.00 -2.16 0.38
CA VAL A 72 -14.73 -1.96 1.06
C VAL A 72 -14.53 -3.06 2.08
N ASN A 73 -13.32 -3.63 2.10
CA ASN A 73 -12.83 -4.55 3.11
C ASN A 73 -11.49 -4.04 3.67
N SER A 74 -10.96 -4.74 4.68
CA SER A 74 -9.67 -4.40 5.31
C SER A 74 -8.51 -4.31 4.32
N ASP A 75 -8.55 -5.11 3.26
CA ASP A 75 -7.46 -5.24 2.29
C ASP A 75 -7.51 -4.13 1.24
N SER A 76 -8.69 -3.54 1.01
CA SER A 76 -8.90 -2.44 0.07
C SER A 76 -8.57 -1.05 0.66
N VAL A 77 -8.36 -0.95 1.97
CA VAL A 77 -8.03 0.32 2.63
C VAL A 77 -6.59 0.28 3.11
N GLN A 78 -5.72 0.96 2.36
CA GLN A 78 -4.29 1.02 2.65
C GLN A 78 -3.82 2.47 2.77
N THR A 79 -2.88 2.70 3.69
CA THR A 79 -2.16 3.98 3.81
C THR A 79 -1.17 4.16 2.66
N SER A 80 -0.76 5.40 2.37
CA SER A 80 0.22 5.68 1.32
C SER A 80 1.55 4.96 1.57
N LEU A 81 1.94 4.82 2.83
CA LEU A 81 3.15 4.11 3.24
C LEU A 81 3.05 2.61 2.95
N GLU A 82 1.91 1.98 3.25
CA GLU A 82 1.68 0.56 3.00
C GLU A 82 1.71 0.25 1.50
N CYS A 83 0.98 1.02 0.70
CA CYS A 83 1.01 0.93 -0.77
C CYS A 83 2.45 1.08 -1.29
N GLY A 84 3.17 2.12 -0.86
CA GLY A 84 4.54 2.37 -1.28
C GLY A 84 5.51 1.23 -0.93
N ALA A 85 5.38 0.66 0.27
CA ALA A 85 6.21 -0.47 0.70
C ALA A 85 5.93 -1.73 -0.14
N GLU A 86 4.67 -1.98 -0.50
CA GLU A 86 4.30 -3.11 -1.37
C GLU A 86 4.87 -2.96 -2.78
N TYR A 87 4.73 -1.78 -3.40
CA TYR A 87 5.32 -1.51 -4.71
C TYR A 87 6.84 -1.66 -4.67
N LEU A 88 7.50 -1.13 -3.63
CA LEU A 88 8.94 -1.24 -3.49
C LEU A 88 9.39 -2.69 -3.28
N GLU A 89 8.62 -3.49 -2.54
CA GLU A 89 8.90 -4.92 -2.40
C GLU A 89 8.75 -5.67 -3.74
N GLN A 90 7.73 -5.36 -4.52
CA GLN A 90 7.55 -5.94 -5.86
C GLN A 90 8.73 -5.57 -6.77
N TYR A 91 9.12 -4.29 -6.78
CA TYR A 91 10.25 -3.81 -7.55
C TYR A 91 11.56 -4.50 -7.11
N PHE A 92 11.81 -4.59 -5.80
CA PHE A 92 12.96 -5.31 -5.26
C PHE A 92 13.01 -6.77 -5.71
N ARG A 93 11.87 -7.48 -5.70
CA ARG A 93 11.79 -8.86 -6.18
C ARG A 93 12.14 -8.97 -7.65
N LEU A 94 11.67 -8.04 -8.49
CA LEU A 94 11.99 -7.99 -9.92
C LEU A 94 13.49 -7.73 -10.14
N THR A 95 14.07 -6.74 -9.45
CA THR A 95 15.51 -6.45 -9.53
C THR A 95 16.35 -7.65 -9.08
N ALA A 96 15.99 -8.28 -7.97
CA ALA A 96 16.69 -9.47 -7.47
C ALA A 96 16.56 -10.66 -8.43
N PHE A 97 15.40 -10.84 -9.06
CA PHE A 97 15.19 -11.89 -10.04
C PHE A 97 15.99 -11.66 -11.32
N ALA A 98 16.08 -10.43 -11.82
CA ALA A 98 16.92 -10.08 -12.96
C ALA A 98 18.41 -10.39 -12.67
N ALA A 99 18.90 -10.07 -11.47
CA ALA A 99 20.25 -10.41 -11.04
C ALA A 99 20.48 -11.93 -10.91
N TYR A 100 19.46 -12.69 -10.50
CA TYR A 100 19.50 -14.15 -10.49
C TYR A 100 19.61 -14.73 -11.90
N LEU A 101 18.81 -14.22 -12.86
CA LEU A 101 18.86 -14.65 -14.26
C LEU A 101 20.22 -14.40 -14.92
N GLY A 102 20.92 -13.32 -14.55
CA GLY A 102 22.26 -13.01 -15.03
C GLY A 102 23.40 -13.65 -14.25
N SER A 103 23.12 -14.60 -13.34
CA SER A 103 24.14 -15.26 -12.52
C SER A 103 24.38 -16.70 -12.96
N GLU A 104 25.58 -17.22 -12.69
CA GLU A 104 25.96 -18.63 -12.93
C GLU A 104 25.07 -19.64 -12.19
N ALA A 105 24.19 -19.19 -11.28
CA ALA A 105 23.19 -20.01 -10.62
C ALA A 105 22.16 -20.61 -11.59
N LEU A 106 21.99 -20.00 -12.77
CA LEU A 106 21.16 -20.51 -13.86
C LEU A 106 21.92 -21.44 -14.82
N ASP A 107 23.24 -21.27 -14.91
CA ASP A 107 24.10 -22.02 -15.83
C ASP A 107 24.35 -23.42 -15.26
N GLY A 108 23.44 -24.34 -15.55
CA GLY A 108 23.56 -25.77 -15.24
C GLY A 108 24.67 -26.52 -16.00
N PHE A 109 25.72 -25.85 -16.49
CA PHE A 109 26.85 -26.47 -17.17
C PHE A 109 28.14 -26.32 -16.35
N CYS A 110 28.22 -27.07 -15.27
CA CYS A 110 29.51 -27.59 -14.82
C CYS A 110 29.59 -29.03 -15.32
N GLY A 111 30.61 -29.35 -16.12
CA GLY A 111 30.75 -30.65 -16.76
C GLY A 111 30.67 -31.81 -15.76
N GLN A 112 30.02 -32.90 -16.19
CA GLN A 112 29.99 -34.21 -15.53
C GLN A 112 29.54 -34.21 -14.05
N GLY A 113 28.24 -34.44 -13.85
CA GLY A 113 27.66 -34.79 -12.55
C GLY A 113 26.49 -33.89 -12.22
N GLU A 114 25.35 -34.49 -11.87
CA GLU A 114 24.03 -33.88 -11.63
C GLU A 114 24.08 -32.56 -10.81
N SER A 115 24.33 -31.43 -11.48
CA SER A 115 24.26 -30.11 -10.84
C SER A 115 22.81 -29.64 -10.87
N LYS A 116 22.12 -29.81 -9.75
CA LYS A 116 20.75 -29.32 -9.56
C LYS A 116 20.75 -27.80 -9.67
N MET A 117 20.14 -27.26 -10.73
CA MET A 117 19.96 -25.82 -10.94
C MET A 117 19.49 -25.15 -9.64
N MET A 118 20.20 -24.10 -9.23
CA MET A 118 19.89 -23.40 -8.00
C MET A 118 18.58 -22.64 -8.17
N THR A 119 17.61 -22.79 -7.26
CA THR A 119 16.36 -22.02 -7.35
C THR A 119 16.57 -20.56 -6.94
N PHE A 120 15.76 -19.63 -7.47
CA PHE A 120 15.75 -18.22 -7.03
C PHE A 120 15.60 -18.07 -5.51
N LYS A 121 14.75 -18.89 -4.88
CA LYS A 121 14.57 -18.90 -3.42
C LYS A 121 15.88 -19.25 -2.71
N SER A 122 16.55 -20.31 -3.14
CA SER A 122 17.85 -20.72 -2.58
C SER A 122 18.92 -19.64 -2.79
N TRP A 123 18.96 -19.08 -4.00
CA TRP A 123 19.89 -18.00 -4.39
C TRP A 123 19.74 -16.74 -3.54
N LEU A 124 18.50 -16.33 -3.28
CA LEU A 124 18.22 -15.16 -2.46
C LEU A 124 18.55 -15.41 -0.99
N CYS A 125 18.32 -16.61 -0.47
CA CYS A 125 18.62 -16.96 0.93
C CYS A 125 20.13 -16.91 1.25
N GLN A 126 20.99 -17.17 0.27
CA GLN A 126 22.45 -17.10 0.46
C GLN A 126 23.01 -15.67 0.51
N ARG A 127 22.16 -14.65 0.34
CA ARG A 127 22.56 -13.23 0.28
C ARG A 127 22.00 -12.46 1.48
N PRO A 128 22.66 -12.51 2.65
CA PRO A 128 22.14 -11.93 3.88
C PRO A 128 21.92 -10.42 3.80
N LYS A 129 22.79 -9.67 3.10
CA LYS A 129 22.60 -8.23 2.87
C LYS A 129 21.33 -7.93 2.05
N VAL A 130 21.03 -8.76 1.05
CA VAL A 130 19.85 -8.62 0.20
C VAL A 130 18.58 -8.95 0.98
N GLN A 131 18.62 -9.99 1.82
CA GLN A 131 17.53 -10.30 2.76
C GLN A 131 17.30 -9.18 3.78
N ALA A 132 18.37 -8.59 4.32
CA ALA A 132 18.29 -7.45 5.23
C ALA A 132 17.65 -6.22 4.57
N MET A 133 18.00 -5.93 3.30
CA MET A 133 17.35 -4.86 2.53
C MET A 133 15.87 -5.15 2.28
N LYS A 134 15.50 -6.39 1.95
CA LYS A 134 14.09 -6.77 1.82
C LYS A 134 13.32 -6.54 3.12
N TRP A 135 13.93 -6.91 4.25
CA TRP A 135 13.36 -6.69 5.57
C TRP A 135 13.21 -5.20 5.89
N SER A 136 14.18 -4.37 5.51
CA SER A 136 14.13 -2.93 5.77
C SER A 136 13.02 -2.20 5.02
N ILE A 137 12.58 -2.70 3.85
CA ILE A 137 11.42 -2.14 3.13
C ILE A 137 10.15 -2.20 3.99
N ARG A 138 9.99 -3.28 4.78
CA ARG A 138 8.86 -3.46 5.69
C ARG A 138 9.09 -2.84 7.07
N CYS A 139 10.34 -2.53 7.41
CA CYS A 139 10.66 -1.87 8.66
C CYS A 139 10.46 -0.38 8.52
N ARG A 140 9.83 0.23 9.52
CA ARG A 140 9.78 1.69 9.60
C ARG A 140 11.21 2.24 9.72
N PRO A 141 11.65 3.15 8.84
CA PRO A 141 12.84 3.93 9.13
C PRO A 141 12.54 4.76 10.40
N LYS A 142 13.47 4.67 11.37
CA LYS A 142 13.43 5.46 12.60
C LYS A 142 13.70 6.92 12.30
#